data_AF-A0A357AZH0-F1
#
_entry.id   AF-A0A357AZH0-F1
#
_cell.length_a   1.000
_cell.length_b   1.000
_cell.length_c   1.000
_cell.angle_alpha   90.00
_cell.angle_beta   90.00
_cell.angle_gamma   90.00
#
_symmetry.space_group_name_H-M   'P 1'
#
loop_
_entity.id
_entity.type
_entity.pdbx_description
1 polymer ?
#
loop_
_entity_poly.entity_id
_entity_poly.type
_entity_poly.pdbx_seq_one_letter_code
_entity_poly.pdbx_strand_id
1 'polypeptide(L)'
;MRGGGEKLPWPFRIPPQRVNAGASVPRCGMNIVLASGSPRRRELMEMLGVRNLVVVPAVGEEVAVPGRGPEETVMALSAAKAAEVAAKRPQGDLIIAADTIVWLDGEILGKPRDREDAAAMLGKLSGREHTVYSGITLIRRDRQLSETEETRVRFRSLSEAEIRAYVDTGEPLDKAGAY
;
A
#
# COMPACT_ATOMS: atom_id res chain seq x y z
N MET A 1 -12.97 28.93 -36.65
CA MET A 1 -12.33 27.67 -37.07
C MET A 1 -10.98 27.55 -36.36
N ARG A 2 -10.76 26.41 -35.69
CA ARG A 2 -9.50 25.73 -35.27
C ARG A 2 -8.39 26.64 -34.69
N GLY A 3 -7.90 26.46 -33.46
CA GLY A 3 -7.68 25.20 -32.73
C GLY A 3 -6.20 25.12 -32.40
N GLY A 4 -5.84 24.94 -31.13
CA GLY A 4 -4.45 24.85 -30.69
C GLY A 4 -4.28 25.02 -29.19
N GLY A 5 -5.18 24.43 -28.40
CA GLY A 5 -4.98 24.26 -26.98
C GLY A 5 -4.30 22.91 -26.77
N GLU A 6 -3.06 22.92 -26.32
CA GLU A 6 -2.39 21.71 -25.81
C GLU A 6 -1.35 22.12 -24.78
N LYS A 7 -1.70 21.94 -23.49
CA LYS A 7 -0.82 21.36 -22.46
C LYS A 7 -1.69 20.86 -21.31
N LEU A 8 -1.98 19.57 -21.31
CA LEU A 8 -2.33 18.85 -20.08
C LEU A 8 -1.57 17.52 -20.05
N PRO A 9 -0.61 17.37 -19.13
CA PRO A 9 -0.28 16.05 -18.62
C PRO A 9 -0.47 15.96 -17.09
N TRP A 10 -1.08 14.84 -16.71
CA TRP A 10 -1.23 14.16 -15.40
C TRP A 10 -1.85 14.93 -14.21
N PRO A 11 -2.68 14.26 -13.38
CA PRO A 11 -3.95 14.81 -12.96
C PRO A 11 -3.79 15.71 -11.74
N PHE A 12 -4.50 16.84 -11.76
CA PHE A 12 -4.69 17.80 -10.66
C PHE A 12 -3.52 18.76 -10.36
N ARG A 13 -3.43 19.84 -11.15
CA ARG A 13 -2.98 21.13 -10.62
C ARG A 13 -4.02 21.62 -9.59
N ILE A 14 -3.70 21.51 -8.30
CA ILE A 14 -4.50 22.09 -7.22
C ILE A 14 -4.23 23.60 -7.19
N PRO A 15 -5.22 24.49 -7.41
CA PRO A 15 -4.99 25.92 -7.31
C PRO A 15 -4.81 26.33 -5.83
N PRO A 16 -3.93 27.31 -5.51
CA PRO A 16 -3.78 27.78 -4.14
C PRO A 16 -5.07 28.48 -3.69
N GLN A 17 -5.75 27.94 -2.69
CA GLN A 17 -6.93 28.57 -2.09
C GLN A 17 -6.50 29.66 -1.11
N ARG A 18 -7.01 30.89 -1.31
CA ARG A 18 -6.85 31.98 -0.35
C ARG A 18 -7.63 31.66 0.92
N VAL A 19 -6.96 31.71 2.07
CA VAL A 19 -7.58 31.64 3.39
C VAL A 19 -8.11 33.02 3.78
N ASN A 20 -9.43 33.13 3.93
CA ASN A 20 -10.05 34.24 4.64
C ASN A 20 -10.09 33.91 6.14
N ALA A 21 -9.46 34.74 6.96
CA ALA A 21 -9.53 34.68 8.40
C ALA A 21 -10.79 35.40 8.88
N GLY A 22 -11.69 34.69 9.54
CA GLY A 22 -12.86 35.26 10.23
C GLY A 22 -14.09 34.35 10.16
N ALA A 23 -14.52 33.90 11.35
CA ALA A 23 -15.66 33.01 11.66
C ALA A 23 -15.33 31.51 11.79
N SER A 24 -15.40 31.02 13.03
CA SER A 24 -15.26 29.60 13.41
C SER A 24 -16.51 28.81 13.01
N VAL A 25 -16.53 28.31 11.77
CA VAL A 25 -17.43 27.25 11.34
C VAL A 25 -16.96 25.95 12.01
N PRO A 26 -17.83 25.12 12.63
CA PRO A 26 -17.42 23.80 13.06
C PRO A 26 -16.87 23.05 11.84
N ARG A 27 -15.60 22.65 11.87
CA ARG A 27 -15.00 21.85 10.79
C ARG A 27 -15.72 20.52 10.76
N CYS A 28 -16.78 20.42 9.97
CA CYS A 28 -17.33 19.16 9.48
C CYS A 28 -16.32 18.62 8.45
N GLY A 29 -15.13 18.30 8.94
CA GLY A 29 -13.96 18.01 8.11
C GLY A 29 -13.96 16.55 7.73
N MET A 30 -13.82 16.27 6.44
CA MET A 30 -13.45 14.96 5.94
C MET A 30 -12.18 14.48 6.66
N ASN A 31 -12.24 13.30 7.28
CA ASN A 31 -11.03 12.61 7.72
C ASN A 31 -10.43 11.82 6.56
N ILE A 32 -9.12 11.67 6.59
CA ILE A 32 -8.41 10.73 5.73
C ILE A 32 -8.06 9.54 6.61
N VAL A 33 -8.70 8.40 6.34
CA VAL A 33 -8.57 7.19 7.15
C VAL A 33 -7.62 6.23 6.45
N LEU A 34 -6.49 5.93 7.08
CA LEU A 34 -5.57 4.90 6.62
C LEU A 34 -6.01 3.54 7.18
N ALA A 35 -6.51 2.69 6.29
CA ALA A 35 -6.96 1.33 6.55
C ALA A 35 -5.77 0.34 6.65
N SER A 36 -4.74 0.67 7.43
CA SER A 36 -3.52 -0.14 7.54
C SER A 36 -2.89 -0.05 8.93
N GLY A 37 -2.44 -1.19 9.45
CA GLY A 37 -1.61 -1.25 10.66
C GLY A 37 -0.11 -1.04 10.40
N SER A 38 0.32 -0.85 9.16
CA SER A 38 1.74 -0.74 8.83
C SER A 38 2.33 0.62 9.22
N PRO A 39 3.38 0.68 10.06
CA PRO A 39 4.06 1.93 10.42
C PRO A 39 4.60 2.68 9.19
N ARG A 40 5.20 1.96 8.24
CA ARG A 40 5.73 2.52 6.98
C ARG A 40 4.68 3.28 6.16
N ARG A 41 3.45 2.74 6.07
CA ARG A 41 2.38 3.43 5.32
C ARG A 41 1.91 4.69 6.02
N ARG A 42 1.91 4.70 7.35
CA ARG A 42 1.63 5.92 8.12
C ARG A 42 2.70 6.97 7.87
N GLU A 43 3.97 6.60 7.92
CA GLU A 43 5.09 7.51 7.62
C GLU A 43 4.98 8.11 6.21
N LEU A 44 4.65 7.30 5.20
CA LEU A 44 4.42 7.80 3.84
C LEU A 44 3.29 8.84 3.79
N MET A 45 2.18 8.60 4.49
CA MET A 45 1.07 9.57 4.56
C MET A 45 1.48 10.87 5.27
N GLU A 46 2.31 10.79 6.31
CA GLU A 46 2.86 11.96 7.00
C GLU A 46 3.82 12.75 6.10
N MET A 47 4.69 12.07 5.33
CA MET A 47 5.57 12.68 4.33
C MET A 47 4.79 13.41 3.22
N LEU A 48 3.62 12.90 2.83
CA LEU A 48 2.71 13.56 1.89
C LEU A 48 1.99 14.78 2.50
N GLY A 49 2.17 15.07 3.79
CA GLY A 49 1.60 16.22 4.47
C GLY A 49 0.11 16.04 4.83
N VAL A 50 -0.36 14.80 4.98
CA VAL A 50 -1.77 14.51 5.33
C VAL A 50 -2.04 14.86 6.80
N ARG A 51 -2.70 16.00 7.04
CA ARG A 51 -2.89 16.56 8.41
C ARG A 51 -4.04 15.96 9.21
N ASN A 52 -5.06 15.39 8.55
CA ASN A 52 -6.25 14.81 9.18
C ASN A 52 -6.24 13.28 9.09
N LEU A 53 -5.09 12.66 9.37
CA LEU A 53 -4.90 11.22 9.25
C LEU A 53 -5.48 10.49 10.48
N VAL A 54 -6.36 9.53 10.24
CA VAL A 54 -6.86 8.60 11.25
C VAL A 54 -6.42 7.19 10.84
N VAL A 55 -5.69 6.48 11.70
CA VAL A 55 -5.24 5.11 11.40
C VAL A 55 -6.24 4.11 11.97
N VAL A 56 -6.81 3.27 11.10
CA VAL A 56 -7.75 2.21 11.48
C VAL A 56 -7.31 0.92 10.78
N PRO A 57 -6.56 0.03 11.44
CA PRO A 57 -6.12 -1.21 10.81
C PRO A 57 -7.31 -2.08 10.41
N ALA A 58 -7.30 -2.61 9.17
CA ALA A 58 -8.17 -3.72 8.79
C ALA A 58 -7.75 -4.99 9.54
N VAL A 59 -8.71 -5.81 9.95
CA VAL A 59 -8.49 -7.01 10.79
C VAL A 59 -8.85 -8.30 10.04
N GLY A 60 -9.57 -8.20 8.93
CA GLY A 60 -9.96 -9.34 8.10
C GLY A 60 -8.77 -10.11 7.55
N GLU A 61 -9.00 -11.40 7.28
CA GLU A 61 -7.99 -12.28 6.68
C GLU A 61 -7.60 -11.80 5.27
N GLU A 62 -6.29 -11.79 5.02
CA GLU A 62 -5.73 -11.51 3.69
C GLU A 62 -5.82 -12.79 2.84
N VAL A 63 -6.98 -13.01 2.23
CA VAL A 63 -7.19 -14.19 1.37
C VAL A 63 -6.82 -13.84 -0.07
N ALA A 64 -5.68 -14.35 -0.52
CA ALA A 64 -5.34 -14.33 -1.94
C ALA A 64 -6.36 -15.18 -2.72
N VAL A 65 -6.91 -14.64 -3.81
CA VAL A 65 -7.88 -15.35 -4.64
C VAL A 65 -7.11 -16.30 -5.57
N PRO A 66 -7.28 -17.64 -5.46
CA PRO A 66 -6.56 -18.59 -6.29
C PRO A 66 -6.83 -18.36 -7.79
N GLY A 67 -5.80 -18.49 -8.62
CA GLY A 67 -5.91 -18.36 -10.07
C GLY A 67 -5.91 -16.93 -10.61
N ARG A 68 -5.75 -15.92 -9.74
CA ARG A 68 -5.55 -14.53 -10.14
C ARG A 68 -4.07 -14.17 -10.22
N GLY A 69 -3.71 -13.28 -11.15
CA GLY A 69 -2.37 -12.71 -11.24
C GLY A 69 -2.03 -11.84 -10.04
N PRO A 70 -0.75 -11.44 -9.88
CA PRO A 70 -0.31 -10.64 -8.73
C PRO A 70 -1.01 -9.26 -8.67
N GLU A 71 -1.22 -8.59 -9.80
CA GLU A 71 -1.93 -7.31 -9.87
C GLU A 71 -3.38 -7.41 -9.35
N GLU A 72 -4.14 -8.37 -9.86
CA GLU A 72 -5.51 -8.59 -9.42
C GLU A 72 -5.59 -8.98 -7.95
N THR A 73 -4.60 -9.76 -7.49
CA THR A 73 -4.53 -10.19 -6.08
C THR A 73 -4.32 -8.99 -5.18
N VAL A 74 -3.33 -8.13 -5.46
CA VAL A 74 -3.02 -6.99 -4.60
C VAL A 74 -4.15 -5.95 -4.60
N MET A 75 -4.84 -5.75 -5.74
CA MET A 75 -6.05 -4.90 -5.80
C MET A 75 -7.20 -5.47 -4.97
N ALA A 76 -7.42 -6.78 -5.03
CA ALA A 76 -8.48 -7.42 -4.25
C ALA A 76 -8.21 -7.29 -2.75
N LEU A 77 -6.95 -7.47 -2.33
CA LEU A 77 -6.52 -7.33 -0.94
C LEU A 77 -6.68 -5.88 -0.44
N SER A 78 -6.21 -4.88 -1.20
CA SER A 78 -6.39 -3.48 -0.81
C SER A 78 -7.87 -3.08 -0.80
N ALA A 79 -8.67 -3.58 -1.74
CA ALA A 79 -10.10 -3.29 -1.79
C ALA A 79 -10.87 -3.91 -0.61
N ALA A 80 -10.56 -5.14 -0.24
CA ALA A 80 -11.16 -5.80 0.92
C ALA A 80 -10.87 -5.02 2.22
N LYS A 81 -9.62 -4.58 2.42
CA LYS A 81 -9.22 -3.75 3.57
C LYS A 81 -9.96 -2.41 3.59
N ALA A 82 -10.06 -1.74 2.45
CA ALA A 82 -10.79 -0.47 2.35
C ALA A 82 -12.27 -0.65 2.69
N ALA A 83 -12.91 -1.69 2.14
CA ALA A 83 -14.33 -1.99 2.36
C ALA A 83 -14.63 -2.31 3.82
N GLU A 84 -13.78 -3.11 4.48
CA GLU A 84 -13.93 -3.45 5.90
C GLU A 84 -13.95 -2.20 6.80
N VAL A 85 -13.01 -1.28 6.56
CA VAL A 85 -12.92 -0.04 7.32
C VAL A 85 -14.03 0.93 6.94
N ALA A 86 -14.38 1.04 5.65
CA ALA A 86 -15.47 1.90 5.18
C ALA A 86 -16.81 1.56 5.83
N ALA A 87 -17.11 0.27 6.04
CA ALA A 87 -18.34 -0.18 6.70
C ALA A 87 -18.49 0.33 8.15
N LYS A 88 -17.38 0.73 8.79
CA LYS A 88 -17.32 1.17 10.19
C LYS A 88 -17.11 2.69 10.32
N ARG A 89 -17.16 3.44 9.21
CA ARG A 89 -16.83 4.87 9.15
C ARG A 89 -17.93 5.71 8.51
N PRO A 90 -18.01 7.03 8.81
CA PRO A 90 -18.92 7.92 8.10
C PRO A 90 -18.62 7.96 6.60
N GLN A 91 -19.67 7.94 5.76
CA GLN A 91 -19.53 7.98 4.29
C GLN A 91 -18.78 9.22 3.77
N GLY A 92 -18.69 10.28 4.58
CA GLY A 92 -17.96 11.50 4.24
C GLY A 92 -16.44 11.37 4.28
N ASP A 93 -15.90 10.40 5.03
CA ASP A 93 -14.47 10.13 5.17
C ASP A 93 -13.89 9.56 3.87
N LEU A 94 -12.61 9.85 3.62
CA LEU A 94 -11.84 9.20 2.57
C LEU A 94 -11.07 8.03 3.19
N ILE A 95 -11.40 6.81 2.79
CA ILE A 95 -10.69 5.60 3.21
C ILE A 95 -9.57 5.31 2.21
N ILE A 96 -8.37 5.04 2.70
CA ILE A 96 -7.19 4.68 1.93
C ILE A 96 -6.66 3.37 2.47
N ALA A 97 -6.69 2.32 1.66
CA ALA A 97 -6.04 1.05 1.95
C ALA A 97 -4.92 0.79 0.96
N ALA A 98 -3.93 0.04 1.39
CA ALA A 98 -2.91 -0.47 0.48
C ALA A 98 -2.47 -1.85 0.91
N ASP A 99 -2.06 -2.64 -0.07
CA ASP A 99 -1.47 -3.94 0.10
C ASP A 99 -0.22 -4.10 -0.76
N THR A 100 0.65 -5.04 -0.39
CA THR A 100 1.94 -5.24 -1.07
C THR A 100 2.30 -6.71 -1.07
N ILE A 101 2.61 -7.26 -2.23
CA ILE A 101 3.04 -8.64 -2.40
C ILE A 101 4.39 -8.70 -3.14
N VAL A 102 5.17 -9.72 -2.82
CA VAL A 102 6.40 -10.06 -3.54
C VAL A 102 6.11 -11.26 -4.44
N TRP A 103 6.48 -11.17 -5.71
CA TRP A 103 6.21 -12.16 -6.74
C TRP A 103 7.51 -12.65 -7.38
N LEU A 104 7.67 -13.97 -7.41
CA LEU A 104 8.83 -14.65 -8.01
C LEU A 104 8.38 -15.94 -8.68
N ASP A 105 8.70 -16.11 -9.97
CA ASP A 105 8.45 -17.33 -10.76
C ASP A 105 7.02 -17.91 -10.72
N GLY A 106 5.98 -17.08 -10.58
CA GLY A 106 4.61 -17.60 -10.46
C GLY A 106 4.12 -17.77 -9.02
N GLU A 107 4.94 -17.47 -8.02
CA GLU A 107 4.62 -17.62 -6.60
C GLU A 107 4.52 -16.25 -5.90
N ILE A 108 3.49 -16.09 -5.06
CA ILE A 108 3.43 -14.99 -4.08
C ILE A 108 4.25 -15.40 -2.86
N LEU A 109 5.24 -14.60 -2.52
CA LEU A 109 5.97 -14.70 -1.26
C LEU A 109 5.30 -13.81 -0.22
N GLY A 110 4.50 -14.44 0.64
CA GLY A 110 3.85 -13.78 1.78
C GLY A 110 4.82 -13.48 2.92
N LYS A 111 4.27 -13.23 4.11
CA LYS A 111 5.10 -13.11 5.33
C LYS A 111 5.66 -14.48 5.70
N PRO A 112 6.92 -14.58 6.15
CA PRO A 112 7.48 -15.83 6.60
C PRO A 112 6.76 -16.32 7.86
N ARG A 113 6.58 -17.63 7.99
CA ARG A 113 5.95 -18.25 9.17
C ARG A 113 6.89 -18.29 10.37
N ASP A 114 8.17 -18.44 10.10
CA ASP A 114 9.24 -18.51 11.08
C ASP A 114 10.58 -18.06 10.48
N ARG A 115 11.65 -18.15 11.27
CA ARG A 115 13.00 -17.75 10.89
C ARG A 115 13.60 -18.60 9.76
N GLU A 116 13.29 -19.90 9.71
CA GLU A 116 13.79 -20.77 8.64
C GLU A 116 13.06 -20.46 7.32
N ASP A 117 11.75 -20.22 7.39
CA ASP A 117 10.93 -19.78 6.26
C ASP A 117 11.46 -18.45 5.69
N ALA A 118 11.82 -17.50 6.56
CA ALA A 118 12.44 -16.24 6.17
C ALA A 118 13.79 -16.45 5.46
N ALA A 119 14.66 -17.29 6.03
CA ALA A 119 15.95 -17.61 5.43
C ALA A 119 15.79 -18.30 4.05
N ALA A 120 14.82 -19.21 3.91
CA ALA A 120 14.51 -19.87 2.66
C ALA A 120 13.99 -18.88 1.60
N MET A 121 13.10 -17.96 1.97
CA MET A 121 12.63 -16.89 1.08
C MET A 121 13.78 -16.01 0.60
N LEU A 122 14.64 -15.54 1.50
CA LEU A 122 15.81 -14.74 1.16
C LEU A 122 16.80 -15.51 0.26
N GLY A 123 16.97 -16.82 0.49
CA GLY A 123 17.75 -17.70 -0.36
C GLY A 123 17.17 -17.79 -1.78
N LYS A 124 15.85 -17.93 -1.93
CA LYS A 124 15.16 -17.92 -3.24
C LYS A 124 15.36 -16.61 -4.00
N LEU A 125 15.41 -15.48 -3.29
CA LEU A 125 15.54 -14.13 -3.84
C LEU A 125 16.99 -13.73 -4.13
N SER A 126 17.98 -14.35 -3.47
CA SER A 126 19.41 -14.05 -3.58
C SER A 126 19.93 -14.07 -5.03
N GLY A 127 20.55 -12.98 -5.49
CA GLY A 127 21.01 -12.81 -6.87
C GLY A 127 19.89 -12.73 -7.92
N ARG A 128 18.64 -12.81 -7.45
CA ARG A 128 17.35 -12.84 -8.16
C ARG A 128 16.93 -11.46 -8.65
N GLU A 129 16.17 -11.39 -9.73
CA GLU A 129 15.20 -10.31 -9.94
C GLU A 129 13.82 -10.85 -9.62
N HIS A 130 13.04 -10.07 -8.89
CA HIS A 130 11.66 -10.35 -8.52
C HIS A 130 10.83 -9.07 -8.63
N THR A 131 9.51 -9.23 -8.54
CA THR A 131 8.60 -8.11 -8.72
C THR A 131 7.82 -7.85 -7.44
N VAL A 132 7.77 -6.59 -7.03
CA VAL A 132 6.93 -6.12 -5.93
C VAL A 132 5.73 -5.43 -6.54
N TYR A 133 4.54 -5.90 -6.17
CA TYR A 133 3.28 -5.28 -6.56
C TYR A 133 2.69 -4.56 -5.36
N SER A 134 2.30 -3.31 -5.54
CA SER A 134 1.56 -2.54 -4.53
C SER A 134 0.19 -2.17 -5.08
N GLY A 135 -0.86 -2.55 -4.35
CA GLY A 135 -2.24 -2.20 -4.66
C GLY A 135 -2.70 -1.11 -3.71
N ILE A 136 -3.42 -0.10 -4.22
CA ILE A 136 -4.01 0.97 -3.41
C ILE A 136 -5.48 1.05 -3.74
N THR A 137 -6.33 1.17 -2.72
CA THR A 137 -7.76 1.40 -2.90
C THR A 137 -8.21 2.62 -2.10
N LEU A 138 -8.95 3.50 -2.77
CA LEU A 138 -9.61 4.66 -2.21
C LEU A 138 -11.12 4.44 -2.20
N ILE A 139 -11.78 4.67 -1.07
CA ILE A 139 -13.25 4.65 -0.96
C ILE A 139 -13.74 5.95 -0.35
N ARG A 140 -14.75 6.55 -0.95
CA ARG A 140 -15.52 7.66 -0.36
C ARG A 140 -16.93 7.67 -0.90
N ARG A 141 -17.92 7.68 0.00
CA ARG A 141 -19.35 7.55 -0.34
C ARG A 141 -19.60 6.30 -1.19
N ASP A 142 -20.09 6.51 -2.41
CA ASP A 142 -20.44 5.53 -3.43
C ASP A 142 -19.32 5.30 -4.45
N ARG A 143 -18.17 5.95 -4.29
CA ARG A 143 -17.04 5.85 -5.21
C ARG A 143 -15.91 5.01 -4.63
N GLN A 144 -15.41 4.11 -5.46
CA GLN A 144 -14.21 3.32 -5.22
C GLN A 144 -13.26 3.48 -6.41
N LEU A 145 -11.97 3.61 -6.12
CA LEU A 145 -10.88 3.58 -7.11
C LEU A 145 -9.81 2.64 -6.59
N SER A 146 -9.34 1.72 -7.43
CA SER A 146 -8.19 0.85 -7.14
C SER A 146 -7.16 1.00 -8.25
N GLU A 147 -5.89 1.03 -7.87
CA GLU A 147 -4.75 1.11 -8.78
C GLU A 147 -3.64 0.17 -8.30
N THR A 148 -2.76 -0.24 -9.23
CA THR A 148 -1.57 -1.05 -8.94
C THR A 148 -0.32 -0.36 -9.41
N GLU A 149 0.78 -0.61 -8.71
CA GLU A 149 2.12 -0.24 -9.14
C GLU A 149 3.02 -1.48 -9.11
N GLU A 150 3.73 -1.71 -10.22
CA GLU A 150 4.75 -2.75 -10.36
C GLU A 150 6.14 -2.17 -10.14
N THR A 151 6.99 -2.83 -9.35
CA THR A 151 8.40 -2.47 -9.20
C THR A 151 9.27 -3.70 -9.27
N ARG A 152 10.25 -3.71 -10.19
CA ARG A 152 11.26 -4.78 -10.28
C ARG A 152 12.40 -4.50 -9.32
N VAL A 153 12.76 -5.49 -8.53
CA VAL A 153 13.83 -5.43 -7.54
C VAL A 153 14.83 -6.52 -7.85
N ARG A 154 16.11 -6.15 -7.95
CA ARG A 154 17.20 -7.11 -8.13
C ARG A 154 18.06 -7.15 -6.89
N PHE A 155 18.19 -8.34 -6.31
CA PHE A 155 19.11 -8.60 -5.23
C PHE A 155 20.51 -8.88 -5.76
N ARG A 156 21.52 -8.42 -5.04
CA ARG A 156 22.85 -9.02 -5.13
C ARG A 156 22.80 -10.45 -4.61
N SER A 157 23.84 -11.24 -4.88
CA SER A 157 24.02 -12.50 -4.18
C SER A 157 24.24 -12.24 -2.68
N LEU A 158 23.47 -12.97 -1.87
CA LEU A 158 23.54 -13.01 -0.42
C LEU A 158 24.20 -14.33 -0.01
N SER A 159 25.17 -14.26 0.90
CA SER A 159 25.73 -15.43 1.57
C SER A 159 24.79 -15.92 2.67
N GLU A 160 24.91 -17.19 3.05
CA GLU A 160 24.12 -17.76 4.13
C GLU A 160 24.33 -17.03 5.46
N ALA A 161 25.57 -16.60 5.74
CA ALA A 161 25.88 -15.82 6.95
C ALA A 161 25.14 -14.47 6.98
N GLU A 162 25.03 -13.78 5.84
CA GLU A 162 24.28 -12.51 5.74
C GLU A 162 22.78 -12.73 5.92
N ILE A 163 22.23 -13.79 5.31
CA ILE A 163 20.82 -14.15 5.46
C ILE A 163 20.51 -14.42 6.93
N ARG A 164 21.30 -15.27 7.59
CA ARG A 164 21.13 -15.61 9.00
C ARG A 164 21.22 -14.38 9.89
N ALA A 165 22.24 -13.54 9.69
CA ALA A 165 22.42 -12.30 10.43
C ALA A 165 21.22 -11.34 10.26
N TYR A 166 20.67 -11.21 9.06
CA TYR A 166 19.49 -10.36 8.82
C TYR A 166 18.23 -10.95 9.48
N VAL A 167 17.99 -12.25 9.34
CA VAL A 167 16.87 -12.93 10.03
C VAL A 167 16.97 -12.77 11.54
N ASP A 168 18.19 -12.74 12.09
CA ASP A 168 18.39 -12.61 13.53
C ASP A 168 17.95 -11.27 14.12
N THR A 169 17.91 -10.22 13.30
CA THR A 169 17.35 -8.91 13.68
C THR A 169 15.85 -8.98 13.97
N GLY A 170 15.15 -9.98 13.41
CA GLY A 170 13.69 -10.08 13.44
C GLY A 170 12.97 -9.15 12.47
N GLU A 171 13.68 -8.24 11.80
CA GLU A 171 13.09 -7.33 10.81
C GLU A 171 12.38 -8.07 9.66
N PRO A 172 12.87 -9.20 9.12
CA PRO A 172 12.18 -9.92 8.05
C PRO A 172 10.79 -10.46 8.40
N LEU A 173 10.51 -10.70 9.68
CA LEU A 173 9.44 -11.61 10.09
C LEU A 173 8.03 -11.06 9.87
N ASP A 174 7.88 -9.74 9.75
CA ASP A 174 6.60 -9.07 9.53
C ASP A 174 6.40 -8.61 8.07
N LYS A 175 7.32 -8.97 7.16
CA LYS A 175 7.38 -8.44 5.78
C LYS A 175 7.17 -9.54 4.75
N ALA A 176 6.39 -9.22 3.71
CA ALA A 176 6.22 -10.10 2.56
C ALA A 176 7.56 -10.30 1.84
N GLY A 177 7.90 -11.54 1.49
CA GLY A 177 9.21 -11.87 0.90
C GLY A 177 10.40 -11.78 1.86
N ALA A 178 10.14 -11.59 3.17
CA ALA A 178 11.15 -11.56 4.22
C ALA A 178 12.20 -10.43 4.11
N TYR A 179 11.86 -9.28 3.52
CA TYR A 179 12.72 -8.08 3.55
C TYR A 179 11.96 -6.75 3.57
#